data_AF-A0A817SQ71-F1
#
_entry.id   AF-A0A817SQ71-F1
#
_cell.length_a   1.000
_cell.length_b   1.000
_cell.length_c   1.000
_cell.angle_alpha   90.00
_cell.angle_beta   90.00
_cell.angle_gamma   90.00
#
_symmetry.space_group_name_H-M   'P 1'
#
loop_
_entity.id
_entity.type
_entity.pdbx_description
1 polymer ?
#
loop_
_entity_poly.entity_id
_entity_poly.type
_entity_poly.pdbx_seq_one_letter_code
_entity_poly.pdbx_strand_id
1 'polypeptide(L)'
;MYNVTDRLMHMLNISHGSLFYLKQELTATMEDRNASKRTLHSRTTTVEDETEFSRAKSPNRPGHSGRPNIVLSEYGKDMLRYELHELLSEKQYPTLHRLLTRLKKDLPDFPINSITTLSKYLKELGFVYRRNASVKTILDSTYFIAERARYFHRLNELEEKGAVIYYQDETWFNLNEKRNIWIESDTGQGRLRTGSGKSKTS
;
A
#
# COMPACT_ATOMS: atom_id res chain seq x y z
N MET A 1 7.32 -61.60 -34.09
CA MET A 1 7.32 -60.47 -33.13
C MET A 1 6.32 -60.84 -32.04
N TYR A 2 6.76 -61.25 -30.85
CA TYR A 2 5.85 -61.75 -29.82
C TYR A 2 4.99 -60.60 -29.26
N ASN A 3 3.68 -60.83 -29.13
CA ASN A 3 2.76 -59.86 -28.54
C ASN A 3 3.17 -59.60 -27.09
N VAL A 4 3.01 -58.36 -26.62
CA VAL A 4 3.38 -57.94 -25.26
C VAL A 4 2.68 -58.80 -24.21
N THR A 5 1.48 -59.29 -24.49
CA THR A 5 0.74 -60.24 -23.64
C THR A 5 1.49 -61.56 -23.46
N ASP A 6 1.98 -62.15 -24.54
CA ASP A 6 2.65 -63.46 -24.51
C ASP A 6 3.98 -63.37 -23.75
N ARG A 7 4.69 -62.24 -23.91
CA ARG A 7 5.92 -61.97 -23.15
C ARG A 7 5.65 -61.85 -21.66
N LEU A 8 4.58 -61.16 -21.26
CA LEU A 8 4.21 -61.02 -19.85
C LEU A 8 3.73 -62.33 -19.24
N MET A 9 2.98 -63.14 -19.99
CA MET A 9 2.57 -64.47 -19.52
C MET A 9 3.77 -65.38 -19.26
N HIS A 10 4.75 -65.38 -20.16
CA HIS A 10 5.96 -66.18 -19.99
C HIS A 10 6.83 -65.66 -18.83
N MET A 11 6.97 -64.34 -18.69
CA MET A 11 7.77 -63.74 -17.60
C MET A 11 7.20 -64.03 -16.21
N LEU A 12 5.88 -64.06 -16.09
CA LEU A 12 5.17 -64.27 -14.83
C LEU A 12 4.70 -65.72 -14.63
N ASN A 13 4.92 -66.59 -15.63
CA ASN A 13 4.46 -67.98 -15.68
C ASN A 13 2.98 -68.15 -15.31
N ILE A 14 2.12 -67.31 -15.90
CA ILE A 14 0.68 -67.27 -15.63
C ILE A 14 -0.14 -67.53 -16.89
N SER A 15 -1.33 -68.09 -16.68
CA SER A 15 -2.28 -68.33 -17.75
C SER A 15 -2.90 -67.03 -18.28
N HIS A 16 -3.46 -67.11 -19.49
CA HIS A 16 -4.08 -65.96 -20.15
C HIS A 16 -5.31 -65.41 -19.39
N GLY A 17 -6.05 -66.29 -18.71
CA GLY A 17 -7.17 -65.90 -17.85
C GLY A 17 -6.71 -65.17 -16.59
N SER A 18 -5.61 -65.62 -15.98
CA SER A 18 -5.02 -64.97 -14.80
C SER A 18 -4.47 -63.58 -15.14
N LEU A 19 -3.80 -63.44 -16.30
CA LEU A 19 -3.33 -62.14 -16.78
C LEU A 19 -4.50 -61.18 -17.05
N PHE A 20 -5.62 -61.68 -17.58
CA PHE A 20 -6.82 -60.87 -17.82
C PHE A 20 -7.41 -60.34 -16.51
N TYR A 21 -7.53 -61.18 -15.49
CA TYR A 21 -8.05 -60.79 -14.19
C TYR A 21 -7.16 -59.75 -13.50
N LEU A 22 -5.83 -59.95 -13.53
CA LEU A 22 -4.87 -58.99 -12.99
C LEU A 22 -4.92 -57.64 -13.72
N LYS A 23 -5.14 -57.64 -15.04
CA LYS A 23 -5.35 -56.40 -15.79
C LYS A 23 -6.62 -55.69 -15.34
N GLN A 24 -7.71 -56.42 -15.11
CA GLN A 24 -8.98 -55.87 -14.65
C GLN A 24 -8.87 -55.24 -13.25
N GLU A 25 -8.16 -55.90 -12.32
CA GLU A 25 -7.90 -55.34 -10.98
C GLU A 25 -6.97 -54.13 -11.03
N LEU A 26 -5.93 -54.15 -11.88
CA LEU A 26 -5.05 -53.01 -12.06
C LEU A 26 -5.81 -51.80 -12.63
N THR A 27 -6.73 -52.02 -13.58
CA THR A 27 -7.58 -50.95 -14.09
C THR A 27 -8.54 -50.43 -13.03
N ALA A 28 -9.17 -51.30 -12.23
CA ALA A 28 -10.07 -50.88 -11.15
C ALA A 28 -9.33 -50.04 -10.08
N THR A 29 -8.13 -50.46 -9.67
CA THR A 29 -7.31 -49.68 -8.71
C THR A 29 -6.81 -48.36 -9.29
N MET A 30 -6.50 -48.32 -10.60
CA MET A 30 -6.20 -47.07 -11.29
C MET A 30 -7.41 -46.16 -11.41
N GLU A 31 -8.61 -46.71 -11.63
CA GLU A 31 -9.88 -45.98 -11.63
C GLU A 31 -10.21 -45.44 -10.24
N ASP A 32 -10.01 -46.19 -9.16
CA ASP A 32 -10.19 -45.71 -7.79
C ASP A 32 -9.18 -44.60 -7.43
N ARG A 33 -7.92 -44.78 -7.83
CA ARG A 33 -6.87 -43.76 -7.63
C ARG A 33 -7.14 -42.52 -8.48
N ASN A 34 -7.69 -42.69 -9.68
CA ASN A 34 -8.11 -41.59 -10.54
C ASN A 34 -9.40 -40.95 -10.04
N ALA A 35 -10.35 -41.69 -9.47
CA ALA A 35 -11.55 -41.17 -8.82
C ALA A 35 -11.15 -40.31 -7.62
N SER A 36 -10.17 -40.75 -6.83
CA SER A 36 -9.56 -39.98 -5.73
C SER A 36 -8.85 -38.71 -6.20
N LYS A 37 -8.27 -38.70 -7.43
CA LYS A 37 -7.72 -37.49 -8.07
C LYS A 37 -8.78 -36.64 -8.78
N ARG A 38 -9.88 -37.24 -9.25
CA ARG A 38 -10.99 -36.61 -9.99
C ARG A 38 -12.02 -35.99 -9.05
N THR A 39 -12.00 -36.32 -7.76
CA THR A 39 -12.66 -35.52 -6.71
C THR A 39 -12.02 -34.12 -6.54
N LEU A 40 -10.86 -33.85 -7.16
CA LEU A 40 -10.19 -32.55 -7.15
C LEU A 40 -10.14 -31.84 -8.52
N HIS A 41 -10.81 -32.34 -9.57
CA HIS A 41 -10.98 -31.59 -10.83
C HIS A 41 -12.46 -31.57 -11.24
N SER A 42 -13.01 -30.37 -11.25
CA SER A 42 -14.40 -30.01 -11.51
C SER A 42 -15.01 -30.61 -12.80
N ARG A 43 -16.29 -30.98 -12.71
CA ARG A 43 -17.40 -30.58 -13.61
C ARG A 43 -17.01 -30.24 -15.07
N THR A 44 -17.33 -31.16 -15.99
CA THR A 44 -17.82 -31.00 -17.39
C THR A 44 -17.96 -32.43 -17.94
N THR A 45 -19.01 -32.93 -18.62
CA THR A 45 -20.08 -32.37 -19.46
C THR A 45 -21.14 -33.47 -19.71
N THR A 46 -22.42 -33.08 -19.77
CA THR A 46 -23.62 -33.70 -20.43
C THR A 46 -24.10 -35.07 -19.88
N VAL A 47 -25.38 -35.32 -19.57
CA VAL A 47 -26.61 -35.09 -20.37
C VAL A 47 -27.86 -34.99 -19.44
N GLU A 48 -28.73 -34.01 -19.76
CA GLU A 48 -30.19 -33.85 -19.54
C GLU A 48 -30.82 -34.12 -18.16
N ASP A 49 -31.20 -33.03 -17.46
CA ASP A 49 -32.58 -32.84 -16.99
C ASP A 49 -32.81 -31.39 -16.52
N GLU A 50 -33.85 -30.77 -17.09
CA GLU A 50 -34.35 -29.42 -16.81
C GLU A 50 -34.97 -29.35 -15.41
N THR A 51 -34.25 -28.81 -14.42
CA THR A 51 -34.86 -28.18 -13.24
C THR A 51 -33.99 -27.05 -12.72
N GLU A 52 -34.61 -25.92 -12.39
CA GLU A 52 -34.00 -24.70 -11.87
C GLU A 52 -33.22 -24.93 -10.56
N PHE A 53 -31.99 -25.43 -10.65
CA PHE A 53 -31.11 -25.50 -9.50
C PHE A 53 -30.41 -24.16 -9.32
N SER A 54 -31.02 -23.30 -8.51
CA SER A 54 -30.39 -22.07 -8.02
C SER A 54 -28.94 -22.37 -7.62
N ARG A 55 -28.00 -21.60 -8.15
CA ARG A 55 -26.56 -21.78 -7.92
C ARG A 55 -26.28 -21.61 -6.43
N ALA A 56 -26.27 -22.73 -5.70
CA ALA A 56 -25.91 -22.75 -4.29
C ALA A 56 -24.54 -22.07 -4.14
N LYS A 57 -24.51 -20.93 -3.46
CA LYS A 57 -23.25 -20.30 -3.06
C LYS A 57 -22.59 -21.30 -2.12
N SER A 58 -21.43 -21.83 -2.52
CA SER A 58 -20.58 -22.62 -1.63
C SER A 58 -20.48 -21.87 -0.30
N PRO A 59 -20.66 -22.53 0.87
CA PRO A 59 -20.38 -21.90 2.14
C PRO A 59 -18.98 -21.32 2.02
N ASN A 60 -18.83 -20.01 2.27
CA ASN A 60 -17.50 -19.41 2.36
C ASN A 60 -16.73 -20.27 3.34
N ARG A 61 -15.69 -20.97 2.87
CA ARG A 61 -14.74 -21.62 3.79
C ARG A 61 -14.36 -20.51 4.78
N PRO A 62 -14.47 -20.72 6.10
CA PRO A 62 -14.01 -19.71 7.04
C PRO A 62 -12.57 -19.42 6.64
N GLY A 63 -12.34 -18.21 6.12
CA GLY A 63 -11.01 -17.81 5.70
C GLY A 63 -10.07 -18.07 6.87
N HIS A 64 -8.87 -18.56 6.58
CA HIS A 64 -7.83 -18.70 7.60
C HIS A 64 -7.91 -17.49 8.53
N SER A 65 -8.19 -17.74 9.82
CA SER A 65 -8.54 -16.72 10.80
C SER A 65 -7.59 -15.54 10.64
N GLY A 66 -8.12 -14.42 10.13
CA GLY A 66 -7.31 -13.25 9.86
C GLY A 66 -6.56 -12.82 11.12
N ARG A 67 -5.46 -12.07 10.94
CA ARG A 67 -4.76 -11.45 12.07
C ARG A 67 -5.79 -10.74 12.97
N PRO A 68 -5.68 -10.84 14.30
CA PRO A 68 -6.62 -10.20 15.21
C PRO A 68 -6.71 -8.71 14.86
N ASN A 69 -7.95 -8.19 14.77
CA ASN A 69 -8.16 -6.78 14.55
C ASN A 69 -7.75 -6.04 15.82
N ILE A 70 -6.58 -5.42 15.80
CA ILE A 70 -6.11 -4.55 16.87
C ILE A 70 -7.10 -3.40 16.94
N VAL A 71 -7.75 -3.19 18.08
CA VAL A 71 -8.63 -2.04 18.36
C VAL A 71 -7.88 -1.08 19.27
N LEU A 72 -7.68 0.17 18.85
CA LEU A 72 -7.09 1.19 19.73
C LEU A 72 -8.14 1.83 20.63
N SER A 73 -7.76 2.00 21.90
CA SER A 73 -8.48 2.86 22.84
C SER A 73 -8.42 4.32 22.38
N GLU A 74 -9.34 5.15 22.88
CA GLU A 74 -9.34 6.59 22.56
C GLU A 74 -8.02 7.27 22.97
N TYR A 75 -7.49 6.88 24.14
CA TYR A 75 -6.16 7.31 24.59
C TYR A 75 -5.05 6.96 23.58
N GLY A 76 -5.09 5.75 23.01
CA GLY A 76 -4.10 5.35 22.01
C GLY A 76 -4.20 6.15 20.70
N LYS A 77 -5.40 6.59 20.32
CA LYS A 77 -5.62 7.47 19.18
C LYS A 77 -5.08 8.87 19.44
N ASP A 78 -5.30 9.42 20.64
CA ASP A 78 -4.79 10.74 21.03
C ASP A 78 -3.26 10.76 21.10
N MET A 79 -2.67 9.69 21.65
CA MET A 79 -1.22 9.53 21.65
C MET A 79 -0.65 9.49 20.22
N LEU A 80 -1.33 8.81 19.29
CA LEU A 80 -0.90 8.77 17.90
C LEU A 80 -0.95 10.15 17.22
N ARG A 81 -1.95 11.00 17.57
CA ARG A 81 -2.00 12.40 17.11
C ARG A 81 -0.83 13.20 17.67
N TYR A 82 -0.58 13.07 18.97
CA TYR A 82 0.49 13.78 19.68
C TYR A 82 1.86 13.52 19.04
N GLU A 83 2.23 12.26 18.87
CA GLU A 83 3.52 11.87 18.28
C GLU A 83 3.72 12.38 16.84
N LEU A 84 2.64 12.37 16.04
CA LEU A 84 2.69 12.91 14.69
C LEU A 84 2.92 14.43 14.70
N HIS A 85 2.23 15.15 15.59
CA HIS A 85 2.40 16.60 15.76
C HIS A 85 3.77 16.96 16.34
N GLU A 86 4.33 16.13 17.20
CA GLU A 86 5.69 16.31 17.72
C GLU A 86 6.73 16.17 16.60
N LEU A 87 6.59 15.20 15.71
CA LEU A 87 7.46 15.12 14.53
C LEU A 87 7.38 16.38 13.65
N LEU A 88 6.18 16.94 13.48
CA LEU A 88 5.99 18.19 12.74
C LEU A 88 6.63 19.39 13.47
N SER A 89 6.53 19.46 14.79
CA SER A 89 7.12 20.54 15.61
C SER A 89 8.65 20.51 15.57
N GLU A 90 9.24 19.31 15.56
CA GLU A 90 10.67 19.06 15.38
C GLU A 90 11.17 19.30 13.94
N LYS A 91 10.30 19.78 13.03
CA LYS A 91 10.59 19.97 11.60
C LYS A 91 11.04 18.68 10.90
N GLN A 92 10.62 17.53 11.40
CA GLN A 92 10.85 16.23 10.80
C GLN A 92 9.67 15.84 9.91
N TYR A 93 9.95 15.16 8.80
CA TYR A 93 8.87 14.65 7.93
C TYR A 93 8.16 13.46 8.58
N PRO A 94 6.85 13.54 8.88
CA PRO A 94 6.10 12.43 9.44
C PRO A 94 5.85 11.38 8.36
N THR A 95 6.72 10.36 8.34
CA THR A 95 6.57 9.16 7.52
C THR A 95 6.17 7.99 8.41
N LEU A 96 5.47 6.99 7.86
CA LEU A 96 5.02 5.82 8.64
C LEU A 96 6.19 5.10 9.32
N HIS A 97 7.32 4.96 8.64
CA HIS A 97 8.49 4.29 9.19
C HIS A 97 9.06 5.06 10.38
N ARG A 98 9.23 6.38 10.24
CA ARG A 98 9.75 7.22 11.31
C ARG A 98 8.82 7.27 12.52
N LEU A 99 7.51 7.39 12.28
CA LEU A 99 6.50 7.36 13.34
C LEU A 99 6.49 6.01 14.05
N LEU A 100 6.54 4.89 13.31
CA LEU A 100 6.59 3.56 13.91
C LEU A 100 7.86 3.33 14.74
N THR A 101 9.02 3.80 14.26
CA THR A 101 10.28 3.72 15.01
C THR A 101 10.22 4.54 16.28
N ARG A 102 9.61 5.73 16.24
CA ARG A 102 9.43 6.57 17.44
C ARG A 102 8.46 5.94 18.44
N LEU A 103 7.30 5.47 17.98
CA LEU A 103 6.34 4.74 18.82
C LEU A 103 6.99 3.54 19.52
N LYS A 104 7.80 2.74 18.81
CA LYS A 104 8.49 1.60 19.42
C LYS A 104 9.53 2.00 20.47
N LYS A 105 10.14 3.17 20.32
CA LYS A 105 11.19 3.66 21.22
C LYS A 105 10.57 4.26 22.49
N ASP A 106 9.56 5.11 22.31
CA ASP A 106 9.01 5.91 23.40
C ASP A 106 7.85 5.18 24.11
N LEU A 107 7.15 4.28 23.41
CA LEU A 107 5.99 3.51 23.89
C LEU A 107 6.11 2.02 23.50
N PRO A 108 6.96 1.23 24.17
CA PRO A 108 7.20 -0.18 23.80
C PRO A 108 5.93 -1.05 23.88
N ASP A 109 4.99 -0.69 24.74
CA ASP A 109 3.73 -1.41 24.95
C ASP A 109 2.61 -1.00 23.98
N PHE A 110 2.89 -0.10 23.02
CA PHE A 110 1.89 0.37 22.08
C PHE A 110 1.44 -0.76 21.14
N PRO A 111 0.12 -0.96 20.92
CA PRO A 111 -0.39 -2.15 20.24
C PRO A 111 -0.09 -2.20 18.73
N ILE A 112 0.35 -1.08 18.12
CA ILE A 112 0.65 -1.01 16.69
C ILE A 112 2.13 -1.35 16.43
N ASN A 113 2.36 -2.49 15.80
CA ASN A 113 3.70 -2.93 15.37
C ASN A 113 3.91 -2.94 13.84
N SER A 114 2.85 -2.73 13.06
CA SER A 114 2.85 -2.82 11.60
C SER A 114 2.56 -1.46 10.94
N ILE A 115 3.30 -1.19 9.85
CA ILE A 115 3.13 -0.01 8.98
C ILE A 115 1.72 0.05 8.38
N THR A 116 1.16 -1.09 7.99
CA THR A 116 -0.18 -1.15 7.37
C THR A 116 -1.27 -0.79 8.37
N THR A 117 -1.16 -1.29 9.61
CA THR A 117 -2.06 -0.98 10.71
C THR A 117 -1.97 0.49 11.09
N LEU A 118 -0.76 1.04 11.20
CA LEU A 118 -0.52 2.46 11.46
C LEU A 118 -1.19 3.36 10.40
N SER A 119 -1.00 3.03 9.12
CA SER A 119 -1.61 3.76 7.99
C SER A 119 -3.14 3.76 8.05
N LYS A 120 -3.75 2.62 8.42
CA LYS A 120 -5.20 2.50 8.61
C LYS A 120 -5.69 3.44 9.70
N TYR A 121 -5.05 3.40 10.87
CA TYR A 121 -5.42 4.25 12.00
C TYR A 121 -5.23 5.74 11.72
N LEU A 122 -4.14 6.13 11.06
CA LEU A 122 -3.95 7.52 10.65
C LEU A 122 -5.08 8.00 9.73
N LYS A 123 -5.55 7.18 8.79
CA LYS A 123 -6.70 7.54 7.94
C LYS A 123 -8.00 7.66 8.75
N GLU A 124 -8.23 6.76 9.71
CA GLU A 124 -9.40 6.82 10.59
C GLU A 124 -9.41 8.08 11.47
N LEU A 125 -8.23 8.57 11.88
CA LEU A 125 -8.07 9.82 12.61
C LEU A 125 -8.20 11.08 11.74
N GLY A 126 -8.41 10.94 10.44
CA GLY A 126 -8.54 12.05 9.51
C GLY A 126 -7.21 12.57 8.95
N PHE A 127 -6.11 11.82 9.06
CA PHE A 127 -4.86 12.16 8.38
C PHE A 127 -4.84 11.64 6.94
N VAL A 128 -4.21 12.40 6.05
CA VAL A 128 -4.05 12.07 4.63
C VAL A 128 -2.57 12.15 4.27
N TYR A 129 -2.12 11.17 3.48
CA TYR A 129 -0.80 11.19 2.89
C TYR A 129 -0.81 12.05 1.63
N ARG A 130 -0.19 13.22 1.68
CA ARG A 130 -0.14 14.17 0.55
C ARG A 130 1.26 14.71 0.35
N ARG A 131 1.52 15.20 -0.86
CA ARG A 131 2.75 15.93 -1.15
C ARG A 131 2.82 17.18 -0.28
N ASN A 132 3.92 17.35 0.45
CA ASN A 132 4.24 18.60 1.11
C ASN A 132 4.43 19.66 0.03
N ALA A 133 3.37 20.39 -0.29
CA ALA A 133 3.49 21.55 -1.14
C ALA A 133 4.24 22.61 -0.33
N SER A 134 5.35 23.12 -0.89
CA SER A 134 5.92 24.37 -0.42
C SER A 134 4.77 25.35 -0.22
N VAL A 135 4.78 26.04 0.93
CA VAL A 135 3.89 27.17 1.18
C VAL A 135 3.88 27.99 -0.10
N LYS A 136 2.70 28.10 -0.74
CA LYS A 136 2.49 29.21 -1.66
C LYS A 136 2.54 30.40 -0.73
N THR A 137 3.70 31.05 -0.74
CA THR A 137 4.12 32.14 0.11
C THR A 137 2.97 33.11 0.37
N ILE A 138 3.02 33.78 1.52
CA ILE A 138 2.17 34.90 1.93
C ILE A 138 2.36 36.08 0.94
N LEU A 139 2.16 35.86 -0.36
CA LEU A 139 2.26 36.85 -1.43
C LEU A 139 1.03 37.77 -1.40
N ASP A 140 -0.04 37.33 -0.76
CA ASP A 140 -1.26 38.11 -0.57
C ASP A 140 -1.18 39.06 0.64
N SER A 141 -0.09 39.05 1.41
CA SER A 141 0.10 40.08 2.44
C SER A 141 0.36 41.43 1.77
N THR A 142 -0.34 42.45 2.27
CA THR A 142 -0.27 43.83 1.78
C THR A 142 1.16 44.37 1.73
N TYR A 143 2.02 43.93 2.65
CA TYR A 143 3.44 44.29 2.67
C TYR A 143 4.17 43.82 1.40
N PHE A 144 4.02 42.55 1.02
CA PHE A 144 4.70 42.01 -0.17
C PHE A 144 4.14 42.60 -1.46
N ILE A 145 2.83 42.91 -1.48
CA ILE A 145 2.20 43.61 -2.61
C ILE A 145 2.79 45.03 -2.77
N ALA A 146 2.94 45.77 -1.68
CA ALA A 146 3.52 47.11 -1.70
C ALA A 146 4.99 47.11 -2.15
N GLU A 147 5.80 46.19 -1.64
CA GLU A 147 7.21 46.06 -2.04
C GLU A 147 7.35 45.68 -3.52
N ARG A 148 6.48 44.79 -4.02
CA ARG A 148 6.45 44.44 -5.44
C ARG A 148 6.08 45.64 -6.32
N ALA A 149 5.10 46.44 -5.90
CA ALA A 149 4.73 47.67 -6.62
C ALA A 149 5.90 48.67 -6.66
N ARG A 150 6.60 48.87 -5.54
CA ARG A 150 7.80 49.74 -5.48
C ARG A 150 8.92 49.24 -6.39
N TYR A 151 9.17 47.93 -6.38
CA TYR A 151 10.17 47.30 -7.25
C TYR A 151 9.88 47.59 -8.73
N PHE A 152 8.65 47.35 -9.19
CA PHE A 152 8.29 47.61 -10.59
C PHE A 152 8.34 49.09 -10.96
N HIS A 153 7.91 49.98 -10.06
CA HIS A 153 8.02 51.42 -10.30
C HIS A 153 9.48 51.82 -10.51
N ARG A 154 10.39 51.32 -9.67
CA ARG A 154 11.81 51.61 -9.81
C ARG A 154 12.41 51.02 -11.07
N LEU A 155 11.94 49.86 -11.49
CA LEU A 155 12.36 49.20 -12.71
C LEU A 155 11.99 50.03 -13.94
N ASN A 156 10.74 50.52 -14.00
CA ASN A 156 10.28 51.43 -15.06
C ASN A 156 11.11 52.72 -15.12
N GLU A 157 11.42 53.34 -13.97
CA GLU A 157 12.28 54.54 -13.93
C GLU A 157 13.69 54.29 -14.48
N LEU A 158 14.23 53.07 -14.29
CA LEU A 158 15.54 52.70 -14.79
C LEU A 158 15.51 52.44 -16.30
N GLU A 159 14.43 51.84 -16.80
CA GLU A 159 14.19 51.65 -18.24
C GLU A 159 14.02 52.98 -18.97
N GLU A 160 13.24 53.93 -18.40
CA GLU A 160 13.07 55.28 -18.95
C GLU A 160 14.40 56.05 -19.01
N LYS A 161 15.32 55.77 -18.10
CA LYS A 161 16.68 56.35 -18.07
C LYS A 161 17.66 55.62 -19.00
N GLY A 162 17.20 54.61 -19.74
CA GLY A 162 18.02 53.84 -20.67
C GLY A 162 19.04 52.91 -20.00
N ALA A 163 18.81 52.52 -18.74
CA ALA A 163 19.71 51.61 -18.03
C ALA A 163 19.57 50.17 -18.56
N VAL A 164 20.69 49.46 -18.70
CA VAL A 164 20.69 48.04 -19.06
C VAL A 164 20.50 47.19 -17.80
N ILE A 165 19.45 46.36 -17.79
CA ILE A 165 19.08 45.53 -16.64
C ILE A 165 19.51 44.08 -16.90
N TYR A 166 20.30 43.53 -15.98
CA TYR A 166 20.69 42.12 -15.97
C TYR A 166 20.00 41.40 -14.82
N TYR A 167 19.32 40.30 -15.14
CA TYR A 167 18.69 39.43 -14.14
C TYR A 167 19.61 38.24 -13.86
N GLN A 168 19.90 37.99 -12.58
CA GLN A 168 20.56 36.77 -12.12
C GLN A 168 19.55 35.97 -11.29
N ASP A 169 19.26 34.74 -11.70
CA ASP A 169 18.44 33.82 -10.91
C ASP A 169 19.33 32.78 -10.22
N GLU A 170 19.59 33.00 -8.93
CA GLU A 170 20.19 31.94 -8.12
C GLU A 170 19.16 30.83 -7.91
N THR A 171 19.27 29.74 -8.66
CA THR A 171 18.50 28.52 -8.40
C THR A 171 19.23 27.68 -7.36
N TRP A 172 18.89 27.88 -6.09
CA TRP A 172 19.35 27.02 -5.01
C TRP A 172 18.75 25.60 -5.17
N PHE A 173 19.57 24.60 -5.47
CA PHE A 173 19.14 23.19 -5.51
C PHE A 173 18.86 22.70 -4.09
N ASN A 174 17.63 22.90 -3.63
CA ASN A 174 17.18 22.38 -2.35
C ASN A 174 16.90 20.87 -2.47
N LEU A 175 17.84 20.05 -2.00
CA LEU A 175 17.69 18.60 -1.79
C LEU A 175 16.52 18.22 -0.84
N ASN A 176 15.88 19.22 -0.22
CA ASN A 176 14.67 19.08 0.58
C ASN A 176 13.42 19.09 -0.31
N GLU A 177 13.52 18.35 -1.41
CA GLU A 177 12.54 18.13 -2.45
C GLU A 177 11.17 17.76 -1.86
N LYS A 178 10.12 18.17 -2.55
CA LYS A 178 8.70 17.93 -2.23
C LYS A 178 8.44 16.46 -1.86
N ARG A 179 8.47 16.13 -0.56
CA ARG A 179 8.18 14.77 -0.07
C ARG A 179 6.71 14.60 0.25
N ASN A 180 6.22 13.37 0.12
CA ASN A 180 4.90 13.03 0.63
C ASN A 180 4.97 12.81 2.14
N ILE A 181 4.04 13.40 2.88
CA ILE A 181 3.96 13.35 4.34
C ILE A 181 2.52 13.14 4.80
N TRP A 182 2.36 12.66 6.02
CA TRP A 182 1.05 12.56 6.68
C TRP A 182 0.68 13.90 7.33
N ILE A 183 -0.49 14.44 6.97
CA ILE A 183 -1.02 15.72 7.46
C ILE A 183 -2.50 15.58 7.78
N GLU A 184 -3.03 16.41 8.69
CA GLU A 184 -4.47 16.46 8.96
C GLU A 184 -5.26 16.88 7.71
N SER A 185 -6.41 16.25 7.50
CA SER A 185 -7.31 16.57 6.39
C SER A 185 -7.96 17.94 6.51
N ASP A 186 -8.28 18.37 7.73
CA ASP A 186 -9.22 19.48 7.96
C ASP A 186 -8.54 20.84 8.17
N THR A 187 -7.39 20.89 8.84
CA THR A 187 -7.03 22.16 9.49
C THR A 187 -6.07 23.06 8.69
N GLY A 188 -5.40 22.57 7.64
CA GLY A 188 -4.33 23.33 6.98
C GLY A 188 -3.14 23.70 7.88
N GLN A 189 -3.19 23.38 9.18
CA GLN A 189 -2.21 23.67 10.22
C GLN A 189 -1.13 22.58 10.39
N GLY A 190 -1.37 21.36 9.90
CA GLY A 190 -0.39 20.26 9.90
C GLY A 190 0.70 20.39 8.83
N ARG A 191 1.12 21.61 8.48
CA ARG A 191 2.18 21.84 7.48
C ARG A 191 3.52 21.99 8.17
N LEU A 192 4.56 21.35 7.65
CA LEU A 192 5.92 21.56 8.12
C LEU A 192 6.22 23.07 8.00
N ARG A 193 6.36 23.77 9.12
CA ARG A 193 6.79 25.18 9.13
C ARG A 193 8.20 25.23 8.55
N THR A 194 8.31 25.62 7.28
CA THR A 194 9.60 26.04 6.72
C THR A 194 10.08 27.22 7.54
N GLY A 195 11.34 27.19 7.98
CA GLY A 195 11.89 28.25 8.83
C GLY A 195 11.59 29.62 8.24
N SER A 196 10.94 30.49 9.01
CA SER A 196 10.89 31.91 8.73
C SER A 196 12.34 32.38 8.53
N GLY A 197 12.63 32.95 7.37
CA GLY A 197 13.90 33.66 7.16
C GLY A 197 14.11 34.62 8.32
N LYS A 198 15.31 34.62 8.91
CA LYS A 198 15.67 35.50 10.02
C LYS A 198 15.38 36.94 9.59
N SER A 199 14.30 37.53 10.10
CA SER A 199 14.13 38.98 10.08
C SER A 199 15.28 39.55 10.91
N LYS A 200 16.25 40.17 10.23
CA LYS A 200 17.27 40.98 10.89
C LYS A 200 16.52 42.12 11.60
N THR A 201 16.46 42.06 12.92
CA THR A 201 16.16 43.22 13.74
C THR A 201 17.34 44.19 13.58
N SER A 202 17.09 45.28 12.87
CA SER A 202 17.96 46.46 12.85
C SER A 202 17.60 47.36 14.02
#